data_AF-A0A822C3R2-F1
#
_entry.id   AF-A0A822C3R2-F1
#
_cell.length_a   1.000
_cell.length_b   1.000
_cell.length_c   1.000
_cell.angle_alpha   90.00
_cell.angle_beta   90.00
_cell.angle_gamma   90.00
#
_symmetry.space_group_name_H-M   'P 1'
#
loop_
_entity.id
_entity.type
_entity.pdbx_description
1 polymer ?
#
loop_
_entity_poly.entity_id
_entity_poly.type
_entity_poly.pdbx_seq_one_letter_code
_entity_poly.pdbx_strand_id
1 'polypeptide(L)'
;MNYRGIGLRYLDDDFKLLSFVLGCYFYDAPAHSAAHFGAFVDDKLQEYNLQLDSSKFVVCDNEMRMLAACRDQCTRVSCSDQYLNKQLQHAFELNEIHTNKSTIENVNCETAQNIFLQVKKIVTNVRRSHRQQELSMKLQIYSETRFNGAMTMLDIFRKMFYELPLVLTNTKSMDNYNLTVKKSLDDICCFLQPFEEVIEALSGAESFR
;
A
#
# COMPACT_ATOMS: atom_id res chain seq x y z
N MET A 1 16.94 4.39 -2.36
CA MET A 1 16.57 5.81 -2.13
C MET A 1 15.33 5.83 -1.26
N ASN A 2 15.39 6.46 -0.10
CA ASN A 2 14.28 6.54 0.85
C ASN A 2 13.89 8.00 1.02
N TYR A 3 12.62 8.32 0.80
CA TYR A 3 12.07 9.64 1.09
C TYR A 3 11.23 9.57 2.37
N ARG A 4 11.19 10.68 3.10
CA ARG A 4 10.43 10.84 4.34
C ARG A 4 9.58 12.11 4.23
N GLY A 5 8.27 11.92 4.19
CA GLY A 5 7.31 13.01 4.30
C GLY A 5 7.06 13.34 5.77
N ILE A 6 7.05 14.63 6.10
CA ILE A 6 6.63 15.12 7.42
C ILE A 6 5.49 16.10 7.18
N GLY A 7 4.37 15.86 7.87
CA GLY A 7 3.20 16.73 7.85
C GLY A 7 2.75 17.05 9.25
N LEU A 8 2.14 18.23 9.41
CA LEU A 8 1.53 18.69 10.65
C LEU A 8 0.02 18.79 10.44
N ARG A 9 -0.75 18.24 11.37
CA ARG A 9 -2.20 18.44 11.44
C ARG A 9 -2.57 18.95 12.83
N TYR A 10 -3.39 19.99 12.89
CA TYR A 10 -3.95 20.47 14.15
C TYR A 10 -5.37 21.00 13.95
N LEU A 11 -6.18 20.96 15.01
CA LEU A 11 -7.49 21.59 15.06
C LEU A 11 -7.35 22.96 15.72
N ASP A 12 -7.83 24.01 15.07
CA ASP A 12 -7.88 25.34 15.68
C ASP A 12 -9.08 25.50 16.64
N ASP A 13 -9.19 26.69 17.24
CA ASP A 13 -10.25 27.03 18.19
C ASP A 13 -11.66 27.04 17.56
N ASP A 14 -11.75 27.12 16.22
CA ASP A 14 -12.99 27.04 15.44
C ASP A 14 -13.32 25.60 15.01
N PHE A 15 -12.59 24.60 15.50
CA PHE A 15 -12.68 23.20 15.07
C PHE A 15 -12.36 22.98 13.58
N LYS A 16 -11.57 23.86 12.96
CA LYS A 16 -11.09 23.66 11.59
C LYS A 16 -9.83 22.82 11.61
N LEU A 17 -9.83 21.76 10.81
CA LEU A 17 -8.64 20.94 10.60
C LEU A 17 -7.69 21.66 9.65
N LEU A 18 -6.51 22.01 10.14
CA LEU A 18 -5.44 22.58 9.36
C LEU A 18 -4.39 21.52 9.09
N SER A 19 -4.00 21.38 7.81
CA SER A 19 -3.06 20.37 7.35
C SER A 19 -1.93 21.02 6.57
N PHE A 20 -0.70 20.84 7.05
CA PHE A 20 0.51 21.38 6.46
C PHE A 20 1.42 20.24 6.02
N VAL A 21 1.90 20.31 4.79
CA VAL A 21 3.06 19.53 4.36
C VAL A 21 4.29 20.32 4.74
N LEU A 22 5.05 19.84 5.74
CA LEU A 22 6.29 20.50 6.15
C LEU A 22 7.38 20.22 5.12
N GLY A 23 7.51 18.96 4.69
CA GLY A 23 8.40 18.64 3.59
C GLY A 23 8.44 17.17 3.20
N CYS A 24 9.12 16.92 2.08
CA CYS A 24 9.49 15.59 1.62
C CYS A 24 11.00 15.56 1.46
N TYR A 25 11.65 14.83 2.34
CA TYR A 25 13.10 14.91 2.52
C TYR A 25 13.75 13.62 2.06
N PHE A 26 14.91 13.76 1.43
CA PHE A 26 15.75 12.62 1.13
C PHE A 26 16.40 12.12 2.43
N TYR A 27 16.25 10.82 2.72
CA TYR A 27 16.83 10.19 3.90
C TYR A 27 17.89 9.18 3.49
N ASP A 28 19.14 9.59 3.62
CA ASP A 28 20.33 8.81 3.30
C ASP A 28 21.23 8.69 4.52
N ALA A 29 20.73 7.96 5.51
CA ALA A 29 21.51 7.64 6.69
C ALA A 29 22.31 6.34 6.44
N PRO A 30 23.66 6.36 6.59
CA PRO A 30 24.49 5.17 6.44
C PRO A 30 24.16 4.10 7.48
N ALA A 31 23.76 4.54 8.68
CA ALA A 31 23.19 3.70 9.73
C ALA A 31 21.69 3.93 9.81
N HIS A 32 20.96 3.00 9.24
CA HIS A 32 19.51 2.95 9.17
C HIS A 32 18.84 2.60 10.52
N SER A 33 19.32 3.15 11.64
CA SER A 33 18.80 2.86 12.99
C SER A 33 17.67 3.80 13.43
N ALA A 34 16.92 3.37 14.45
CA ALA A 34 15.81 4.15 15.01
C ALA A 34 16.27 5.47 15.63
N ALA A 35 17.43 5.49 16.31
CA ALA A 35 17.98 6.71 16.92
C ALA A 35 18.31 7.79 15.87
N HIS A 36 18.93 7.39 14.75
CA HIS A 36 19.20 8.33 13.66
C HIS A 36 17.92 8.85 13.01
N PHE A 37 16.90 7.98 12.91
CA PHE A 37 15.60 8.41 12.38
C PHE A 37 14.92 9.42 13.30
N GLY A 38 14.91 9.19 14.62
CA GLY A 38 14.38 10.14 15.60
C GLY A 38 15.08 11.49 15.53
N ALA A 39 16.42 11.49 15.57
CA ALA A 39 17.22 12.72 15.45
C ALA A 39 16.96 13.46 14.13
N PHE A 40 16.76 12.73 13.02
CA PHE A 40 16.39 13.33 11.74
C PHE A 40 15.02 14.01 11.79
N VAL A 41 14.02 13.38 12.41
CA VAL A 41 12.68 14.00 12.55
C VAL A 41 12.75 15.24 13.43
N ASP A 42 13.47 15.18 14.55
CA ASP A 42 13.65 16.31 15.47
C ASP A 42 14.31 17.50 14.78
N ASP A 43 15.40 17.27 14.03
CA ASP A 43 16.09 18.30 13.23
C ASP A 43 15.14 18.99 12.25
N LYS A 44 14.32 18.21 11.54
CA LYS A 44 13.37 18.73 10.54
C LYS A 44 12.21 19.49 11.18
N LEU A 45 11.75 19.08 12.36
CA LEU A 45 10.72 19.81 13.10
C LEU A 45 11.25 21.12 13.68
N GLN A 46 12.51 21.15 14.11
CA GLN A 46 13.16 22.36 14.64
C GLN A 46 13.25 23.47 13.59
N GLU A 47 13.37 23.15 12.28
CA GLU A 47 13.28 24.14 11.19
C GLU A 47 11.98 24.98 11.24
N TYR A 48 10.92 24.43 11.82
CA TYR A 48 9.61 25.07 11.99
C TYR A 48 9.34 25.51 13.44
N ASN A 49 10.35 25.49 14.32
CA ASN A 49 10.21 25.69 15.76
C ASN A 49 9.24 24.70 16.43
N LEU A 50 9.20 23.46 15.92
CA LEU A 50 8.39 22.38 16.46
C LEU A 50 9.27 21.34 17.17
N GLN A 51 8.67 20.61 18.11
CA GLN A 51 9.30 19.49 18.81
C GLN A 51 8.28 18.41 19.14
N LEU A 52 8.69 17.14 19.13
CA LEU A 52 7.87 16.06 19.66
C LEU A 52 7.88 16.08 21.19
N ASP A 53 6.71 15.84 21.79
CA ASP A 53 6.56 15.65 23.24
C ASP A 53 5.32 14.80 23.53
N SER A 54 5.09 14.51 24.81
CA SER A 54 4.01 13.62 25.27
C SER A 54 2.60 14.14 24.97
N SER A 55 2.43 15.43 24.64
CA SER A 55 1.14 16.01 24.25
C SER A 55 0.79 15.77 22.78
N LYS A 56 1.77 15.33 21.97
CA LYS A 56 1.61 15.17 20.52
C LYS A 56 1.33 13.73 20.13
N PHE A 57 0.55 13.61 19.06
CA PHE A 57 0.30 12.35 18.39
C PHE A 57 1.13 12.26 17.11
N VAL A 58 1.85 11.16 16.94
CA VAL A 58 2.57 10.86 15.69
C VAL A 58 1.88 9.71 14.99
N VAL A 59 1.31 9.98 13.81
CA VAL A 59 0.76 8.94 12.94
C VAL A 59 1.88 8.44 12.04
N CYS A 60 2.24 7.18 12.20
CA CYS A 60 3.24 6.54 11.35
C CYS A 60 2.93 5.07 11.11
N ASP A 61 3.64 4.53 10.14
CA ASP A 61 3.58 3.13 9.77
C ASP A 61 4.15 2.23 10.90
N ASN A 62 3.86 0.94 10.86
CA ASN A 62 4.31 -0.01 11.89
C ASN A 62 5.70 -0.60 11.60
N GLU A 63 6.54 0.11 10.85
CA GLU A 63 7.91 -0.33 10.63
C GLU A 63 8.71 -0.27 11.93
N MET A 64 9.48 -1.32 12.24
CA MET A 64 10.14 -1.49 13.54
C MET A 64 11.00 -0.28 13.96
N ARG A 65 11.56 0.45 13.01
CA ARG A 65 12.38 1.63 13.29
C ARG A 65 11.54 2.84 13.64
N MET A 66 10.42 3.06 12.93
CA MET A 66 9.43 4.09 13.29
C MET A 66 8.87 3.83 14.69
N LEU A 67 8.55 2.57 14.99
CA LEU A 67 8.06 2.15 16.31
C LEU A 67 9.08 2.45 17.42
N ALA A 68 10.35 2.19 17.17
CA ALA A 68 11.41 2.44 18.15
C ALA A 68 11.75 3.92 18.29
N ALA A 69 11.72 4.69 17.20
CA ALA A 69 12.06 6.12 17.22
C ALA A 69 11.02 6.96 17.97
N CYS A 70 9.73 6.61 17.89
CA CYS A 70 8.65 7.37 18.51
C CYS A 70 8.25 6.85 19.91
N ARG A 71 8.93 5.83 20.45
CA ARG A 71 8.45 5.08 21.63
C ARG A 71 8.32 5.94 22.90
N ASP A 72 9.30 6.78 23.17
CA ASP A 72 9.46 7.42 24.48
C ASP A 72 9.09 8.91 24.49
N GLN A 73 9.07 9.56 23.32
CA GLN A 73 8.92 11.01 23.19
C GLN A 73 7.48 11.48 22.96
N CYS A 74 6.60 10.66 22.39
CA CYS A 74 5.26 11.07 21.96
C CYS A 74 4.27 9.92 21.96
N THR A 75 2.98 10.22 21.78
CA THR A 75 1.97 9.17 21.62
C THR A 75 1.90 8.74 20.16
N ARG A 76 2.34 7.51 19.86
CA ARG A 76 2.31 6.98 18.49
C ARG A 76 0.96 6.35 18.17
N VAL A 77 0.41 6.69 17.01
CA VAL A 77 -0.80 6.12 16.42
C VAL A 77 -0.43 5.36 15.15
N SER A 78 -0.94 4.14 14.99
CA SER A 78 -0.71 3.34 13.79
C SER A 78 -1.47 3.89 12.59
N CYS A 79 -0.82 3.92 11.43
CA CYS A 79 -1.47 4.18 10.14
C CYS A 79 -2.54 3.12 9.84
N SER A 80 -3.82 3.50 9.87
CA SER A 80 -4.96 2.58 9.67
C SER A 80 -5.05 2.09 8.22
N ASP A 81 -4.69 2.95 7.30
CA ASP A 81 -4.58 2.67 5.87
C ASP A 81 -3.58 1.52 5.61
N GLN A 82 -2.40 1.54 6.26
CA GLN A 82 -1.37 0.51 6.14
C GLN A 82 -1.85 -0.79 6.76
N TYR A 83 -2.58 -0.72 7.87
CA TYR A 83 -3.13 -1.89 8.51
C TYR A 83 -4.13 -2.60 7.58
N LEU A 84 -5.07 -1.87 7.01
CA LEU A 84 -6.05 -2.42 6.08
C LEU A 84 -5.38 -3.05 4.86
N ASN A 85 -4.39 -2.37 4.28
CA ASN A 85 -3.62 -2.91 3.17
C ASN A 85 -2.86 -4.18 3.50
N LYS A 86 -2.27 -4.28 4.69
CA LYS A 86 -1.58 -5.51 5.13
C LYS A 86 -2.56 -6.66 5.27
N GLN A 87 -3.78 -6.41 5.76
CA GLN A 87 -4.80 -7.46 5.83
C GLN A 87 -5.20 -7.96 4.44
N LEU A 88 -5.41 -7.04 3.50
CA LEU A 88 -5.70 -7.41 2.11
C LEU A 88 -4.53 -8.17 1.48
N GLN A 89 -3.29 -7.71 1.69
CA GLN A 89 -2.11 -8.41 1.23
C GLN A 89 -2.03 -9.84 1.78
N HIS A 90 -2.27 -10.04 3.07
CA HIS A 90 -2.29 -11.37 3.68
C HIS A 90 -3.35 -12.27 3.04
N ALA A 91 -4.54 -11.72 2.74
CA ALA A 91 -5.61 -12.46 2.07
C ALA A 91 -5.18 -12.98 0.67
N PHE A 92 -4.31 -12.24 -0.04
CA PHE A 92 -3.84 -12.64 -1.37
C PHE A 92 -2.56 -13.49 -1.39
N GLU A 93 -1.68 -13.35 -0.39
CA GLU A 93 -0.32 -13.90 -0.46
C GLU A 93 -0.03 -15.00 0.56
N LEU A 94 -0.81 -15.12 1.63
CA LEU A 94 -0.54 -16.07 2.72
C LEU A 94 -1.62 -17.14 2.82
N ASN A 95 -1.19 -18.39 2.99
CA ASN A 95 -2.12 -19.50 3.29
C ASN A 95 -2.50 -19.54 4.77
N GLU A 96 -1.64 -18.98 5.63
CA GLU A 96 -1.75 -19.04 7.09
C GLU A 96 -1.33 -17.69 7.69
N ILE A 97 -2.00 -17.27 8.76
CA ILE A 97 -1.66 -16.08 9.54
C ILE A 97 -1.51 -16.42 11.02
N HIS A 98 -0.59 -15.74 11.69
CA HIS A 98 -0.45 -15.80 13.14
C HIS A 98 -1.40 -14.80 13.80
N THR A 99 -2.39 -15.27 14.54
CA THR A 99 -3.26 -14.38 15.35
C THR A 99 -2.64 -14.05 16.71
N ASN A 100 -1.72 -14.90 17.19
CA ASN A 100 -0.83 -14.62 18.32
C ASN A 100 0.45 -15.49 18.23
N LYS A 101 1.31 -15.45 19.26
CA LYS A 101 2.59 -16.19 19.31
C LYS A 101 2.44 -17.72 19.17
N SER A 102 1.26 -18.27 19.46
CA SER A 102 1.01 -19.72 19.54
C SER A 102 -0.13 -20.20 18.64
N THR A 103 -0.85 -19.31 17.97
CA THR A 103 -2.04 -19.65 17.17
C THR A 103 -1.80 -19.27 15.71
N ILE A 104 -1.98 -20.27 14.84
CA ILE A 104 -1.94 -20.15 13.38
C ILE A 104 -3.33 -20.45 12.86
N GLU A 105 -3.84 -19.58 11.98
CA GLU A 105 -5.15 -19.72 11.34
C GLU A 105 -5.01 -19.76 9.83
N ASN A 106 -5.80 -20.62 9.18
CA ASN A 106 -5.83 -20.72 7.73
C ASN A 106 -6.58 -19.54 7.12
N VAL A 107 -6.00 -18.97 6.06
CA VAL A 107 -6.61 -17.92 5.26
C VAL A 107 -7.51 -18.58 4.21
N ASN A 108 -8.82 -18.51 4.42
CA ASN A 108 -9.81 -19.13 3.53
C ASN A 108 -10.10 -18.25 2.29
N CYS A 109 -9.07 -17.96 1.48
CA CYS A 109 -9.16 -17.08 0.31
C CYS A 109 -8.64 -17.72 -1.00
N GLU A 110 -8.64 -19.05 -1.09
CA GLU A 110 -8.01 -19.82 -2.18
C GLU A 110 -8.37 -19.31 -3.59
N THR A 111 -9.64 -18.99 -3.84
CA THR A 111 -10.08 -18.49 -5.15
C THR A 111 -9.42 -17.14 -5.47
N ALA A 112 -9.42 -16.22 -4.52
CA ALA A 112 -8.81 -14.90 -4.68
C ALA A 112 -7.28 -15.00 -4.83
N GLN A 113 -6.64 -15.87 -4.06
CA GLN A 113 -5.20 -16.14 -4.13
C GLN A 113 -4.81 -16.73 -5.50
N ASN A 114 -5.56 -17.71 -6.00
CA ASN A 114 -5.31 -18.31 -7.30
C ASN A 114 -5.44 -17.29 -8.44
N ILE A 115 -6.49 -16.46 -8.42
CA ILE A 115 -6.67 -15.38 -9.40
C ILE A 115 -5.52 -14.36 -9.31
N PHE A 116 -5.16 -13.95 -8.09
CA PHE A 116 -4.06 -13.01 -7.87
C PHE A 116 -2.73 -13.54 -8.42
N LEU A 117 -2.39 -14.81 -8.16
CA LEU A 117 -1.18 -15.45 -8.69
C LEU A 117 -1.18 -15.52 -10.23
N GLN A 118 -2.31 -15.87 -10.83
CA GLN A 118 -2.46 -15.93 -12.29
C GLN A 118 -2.26 -14.54 -12.92
N VAL A 119 -2.94 -13.52 -12.38
CA VAL A 119 -2.79 -12.12 -12.83
C VAL A 119 -1.35 -11.66 -12.67
N LYS A 120 -0.74 -11.85 -11.50
CA LYS A 120 0.66 -11.48 -11.21
C LYS A 120 1.62 -12.10 -12.23
N LYS A 121 1.42 -13.37 -12.59
CA LYS A 121 2.21 -14.08 -13.60
C LYS A 121 2.02 -13.50 -15.01
N ILE A 122 0.78 -13.25 -15.43
CA ILE A 122 0.49 -12.68 -16.75
C ILE A 122 1.09 -11.29 -16.88
N VAL A 123 0.83 -10.41 -15.91
CA VAL A 123 1.38 -9.04 -15.89
C VAL A 123 2.90 -9.07 -15.99
N THR A 124 3.55 -9.91 -15.17
CA THR A 124 5.01 -10.06 -15.20
C THR A 124 5.51 -10.50 -16.58
N ASN A 125 4.83 -11.47 -17.21
CA ASN A 125 5.20 -11.96 -18.54
C ASN A 125 5.05 -10.89 -19.62
N VAL A 126 3.94 -10.16 -19.65
CA VAL A 126 3.70 -9.06 -20.61
C VAL A 126 4.74 -7.94 -20.44
N ARG A 127 5.12 -7.64 -19.20
CA ARG A 127 6.13 -6.62 -18.92
C ARG A 127 7.53 -7.06 -19.36
N ARG A 128 7.88 -8.34 -19.17
CA ARG A 128 9.15 -8.93 -19.63
C ARG A 128 9.24 -9.10 -21.15
N SER A 129 8.11 -9.29 -21.83
CA SER A 129 8.09 -9.38 -23.30
C SER A 129 8.11 -8.02 -23.99
N HIS A 130 8.13 -6.91 -23.24
CA HIS A 130 8.09 -5.54 -23.75
C HIS A 130 6.85 -5.21 -24.62
N ARG A 131 5.79 -6.04 -24.57
CA ARG A 131 4.55 -5.85 -25.36
C ARG A 131 3.52 -4.96 -24.69
N GLN A 132 3.84 -4.40 -23.52
CA GLN A 132 2.97 -3.48 -22.77
C GLN A 132 2.50 -2.27 -23.60
N GLN A 133 3.30 -1.84 -24.57
CA GLN A 133 3.00 -0.70 -25.45
C GLN A 133 1.86 -0.97 -26.45
N GLU A 134 1.47 -2.22 -26.63
CA GLU A 134 0.36 -2.62 -27.52
C GLU A 134 -1.01 -2.56 -26.80
N LEU A 135 -1.01 -2.24 -25.50
CA LEU A 135 -2.20 -2.12 -24.66
C LEU A 135 -2.58 -0.65 -24.46
N SER A 136 -3.88 -0.36 -24.37
CA SER A 136 -4.40 0.99 -24.11
C SER A 136 -4.00 1.57 -22.75
N MET A 137 -3.80 0.72 -21.74
CA MET A 137 -3.30 1.10 -20.42
C MET A 137 -2.08 0.28 -19.98
N LYS A 138 -1.25 0.91 -19.15
CA LYS A 138 -0.08 0.26 -18.56
C LYS A 138 -0.48 -0.68 -17.42
N LEU A 139 -0.21 -1.99 -17.58
CA LEU A 139 -0.38 -2.95 -16.49
C LEU A 139 0.55 -2.60 -15.33
N GLN A 140 0.02 -2.68 -14.12
CA GLN A 140 0.78 -2.39 -12.90
C GLN A 140 1.36 -3.67 -12.33
N ILE A 141 2.68 -3.68 -12.13
CA ILE A 141 3.33 -4.77 -11.40
C ILE A 141 3.01 -4.61 -9.93
N TYR A 142 2.53 -5.68 -9.31
CA TYR A 142 2.36 -5.75 -7.88
C TYR A 142 3.68 -5.48 -7.14
N SER A 143 3.61 -4.64 -6.11
CA SER A 143 4.71 -4.31 -5.23
C SER A 143 4.20 -4.34 -3.80
N GLU A 144 4.82 -5.17 -2.97
CA GLU A 144 4.48 -5.33 -1.54
C GLU A 144 4.64 -4.03 -0.76
N THR A 145 5.53 -3.15 -1.22
CA THR A 145 5.81 -1.87 -0.56
C THR A 145 4.90 -0.75 -1.03
N ARG A 146 4.11 -0.95 -2.10
CA ARG A 146 3.17 0.04 -2.58
C ARG A 146 1.82 -0.14 -1.91
N PHE A 147 1.37 0.97 -1.34
CA PHE A 147 0.01 1.11 -0.86
C PHE A 147 -0.99 0.73 -1.96
N ASN A 148 -1.93 -0.15 -1.64
CA ASN A 148 -2.98 -0.63 -2.54
C ASN A 148 -2.51 -1.33 -3.85
N GLY A 149 -1.28 -1.86 -3.85
CA GLY A 149 -0.67 -2.44 -5.06
C GLY A 149 -1.44 -3.64 -5.63
N ALA A 150 -2.06 -4.46 -4.78
CA ALA A 150 -2.82 -5.63 -5.20
C ALA A 150 -4.09 -5.25 -5.96
N MET A 151 -4.95 -4.41 -5.37
CA MET A 151 -6.19 -3.95 -6.00
C MET A 151 -5.91 -3.19 -7.29
N THR A 152 -4.94 -2.28 -7.27
CA THR A 152 -4.55 -1.51 -8.47
C THR A 152 -4.14 -2.44 -9.62
N MET A 153 -3.36 -3.49 -9.34
CA MET A 153 -2.99 -4.48 -10.37
C MET A 153 -4.22 -5.23 -10.89
N LEU A 154 -5.09 -5.71 -10.00
CA LEU A 154 -6.27 -6.48 -10.36
C LEU A 154 -7.26 -5.64 -11.19
N ASP A 155 -7.57 -4.42 -10.79
CA ASP A 155 -8.52 -3.56 -11.49
C ASP A 155 -7.99 -3.11 -12.86
N ILE A 156 -6.71 -2.77 -12.97
CA ILE A 156 -6.12 -2.45 -14.28
C ILE A 156 -6.11 -3.69 -15.17
N PHE A 157 -5.75 -4.86 -14.65
CA PHE A 157 -5.84 -6.10 -15.41
C PHE A 157 -7.27 -6.39 -15.88
N ARG A 158 -8.27 -6.17 -15.02
CA ARG A 158 -9.69 -6.33 -15.32
C ARG A 158 -10.15 -5.43 -16.45
N LYS A 159 -9.77 -4.15 -16.41
CA LYS A 159 -10.05 -3.15 -17.47
C LYS A 159 -9.41 -3.55 -18.80
N MET A 160 -8.22 -4.12 -18.74
CA MET A 160 -7.44 -4.54 -19.91
C MET A 160 -7.77 -5.94 -20.41
N PHE A 161 -8.66 -6.68 -19.75
CA PHE A 161 -8.80 -8.12 -19.94
C PHE A 161 -8.94 -8.49 -21.41
N TYR A 162 -9.87 -7.86 -22.14
CA TYR A 162 -10.15 -8.17 -23.54
C TYR A 162 -9.04 -7.77 -24.53
N GLU A 163 -8.10 -6.92 -24.14
CA GLU A 163 -6.94 -6.56 -24.95
C GLU A 163 -5.75 -7.52 -24.72
N LEU A 164 -5.70 -8.23 -23.59
CA LEU A 164 -4.60 -9.14 -23.25
C LEU A 164 -4.32 -10.23 -24.31
N PRO A 165 -5.31 -10.83 -25.00
CA PRO A 165 -5.05 -11.78 -26.07
C PRO A 165 -4.11 -11.26 -27.17
N LEU A 166 -4.11 -9.95 -27.43
CA LEU A 166 -3.23 -9.33 -28.43
C LEU A 166 -1.75 -9.49 -28.05
N VAL A 167 -1.45 -9.44 -26.75
CA VAL A 167 -0.08 -9.45 -26.21
C VAL A 167 0.35 -10.81 -25.66
N LEU A 168 -0.59 -11.73 -25.46
CA LEU A 168 -0.35 -13.10 -24.98
C LEU A 168 0.02 -14.03 -26.15
N THR A 169 1.32 -14.13 -26.47
CA THR A 169 1.83 -14.98 -27.56
C THR A 169 2.13 -16.43 -27.20
N ASN A 170 2.25 -16.76 -25.91
CA ASN A 170 2.58 -18.12 -25.45
C ASN A 170 1.32 -18.87 -24.99
N THR A 171 1.12 -20.08 -25.51
CA THR A 171 0.04 -21.01 -25.14
C THR A 171 -0.11 -21.17 -23.62
N LYS A 172 1.00 -21.30 -22.88
CA LYS A 172 0.99 -21.41 -21.40
C LYS A 172 0.39 -20.19 -20.67
N SER A 173 0.43 -19.00 -21.26
CA SER A 173 -0.19 -17.81 -20.66
C SER A 173 -1.67 -17.72 -21.02
N MET A 174 -2.06 -18.22 -22.20
CA MET A 174 -3.45 -18.38 -22.60
C MET A 174 -4.19 -19.43 -21.75
N ASP A 175 -3.51 -20.50 -21.30
CA ASP A 175 -4.11 -21.52 -20.43
C ASP A 175 -4.66 -20.95 -19.11
N ASN A 176 -4.08 -19.84 -18.64
CA ASN A 176 -4.49 -19.13 -17.43
C ASN A 176 -5.45 -17.94 -17.71
N TYR A 177 -5.83 -17.73 -18.98
CA TYR A 177 -6.67 -16.63 -19.42
C TYR A 177 -8.00 -17.20 -19.95
N ASN A 178 -9.05 -17.16 -19.13
CA ASN A 178 -10.38 -17.62 -19.52
C ASN A 178 -11.50 -16.77 -18.90
N LEU A 179 -12.72 -16.91 -19.41
CA LEU A 179 -13.87 -16.12 -18.96
C LEU A 179 -14.26 -16.38 -17.49
N THR A 180 -13.97 -17.57 -16.96
CA THR A 180 -14.18 -17.87 -15.54
C THR A 180 -13.26 -17.02 -14.66
N VAL A 181 -11.99 -16.86 -15.07
CA VAL A 181 -11.03 -15.97 -14.41
C VAL A 181 -11.53 -14.52 -14.46
N LYS A 182 -12.10 -14.06 -15.58
CA LYS A 182 -12.72 -12.73 -15.65
C LYS A 182 -13.85 -12.56 -14.65
N LYS A 183 -14.80 -13.51 -14.61
CA LYS A 183 -15.93 -13.43 -13.68
C LYS A 183 -15.46 -13.34 -12.23
N SER A 184 -14.58 -14.25 -11.81
CA SER A 184 -14.01 -14.22 -10.46
C SER A 184 -13.25 -12.93 -10.19
N LEU A 185 -12.54 -12.38 -11.18
CA LEU A 185 -11.85 -11.10 -11.05
C LEU A 185 -12.81 -9.93 -10.89
N ASP A 186 -13.92 -9.90 -11.64
CA ASP A 186 -14.96 -8.88 -11.51
C ASP A 186 -15.60 -8.95 -10.11
N ASP A 187 -15.91 -10.15 -9.61
CA ASP A 187 -16.45 -10.37 -8.26
C ASP A 187 -15.47 -9.90 -7.18
N ILE A 188 -14.18 -10.25 -7.31
CA ILE A 188 -13.12 -9.82 -6.38
C ILE A 188 -12.99 -8.29 -6.39
N CYS A 189 -12.91 -7.65 -7.56
CA CYS A 189 -12.77 -6.19 -7.62
C CYS A 189 -14.01 -5.48 -7.06
N CYS A 190 -15.21 -6.02 -7.29
CA CYS A 190 -16.44 -5.50 -6.68
C CYS A 190 -16.41 -5.62 -5.15
N PHE A 191 -15.93 -6.75 -4.61
CA PHE A 191 -15.77 -6.94 -3.17
C PHE A 191 -14.73 -5.99 -2.55
N LEU A 192 -13.65 -5.69 -3.28
CA LEU A 192 -12.58 -4.81 -2.82
C LEU A 192 -12.93 -3.32 -2.91
N GLN A 193 -13.92 -2.94 -3.73
CA GLN A 193 -14.26 -1.53 -3.95
C GLN A 193 -14.56 -0.74 -2.65
N PRO A 194 -15.35 -1.26 -1.69
CA PRO A 194 -15.57 -0.55 -0.42
C PRO A 194 -14.28 -0.31 0.38
N PHE A 195 -13.28 -1.20 0.24
CA PHE A 195 -11.98 -1.01 0.90
C PHE A 195 -11.19 0.13 0.26
N GLU A 196 -11.28 0.30 -1.07
CA GLU A 196 -10.71 1.46 -1.78
C GLU A 196 -11.32 2.76 -1.27
N GLU A 197 -12.66 2.82 -1.17
CA GLU A 197 -13.38 4.00 -0.70
C GLU A 197 -12.97 4.37 0.74
N VAL A 198 -12.85 3.38 1.63
CA VAL A 198 -12.36 3.57 3.01
C VAL A 198 -10.90 4.05 3.01
N ILE A 199 -10.05 3.48 2.17
CA ILE A 199 -8.65 3.87 2.01
C ILE A 199 -8.53 5.33 1.57
N GLU A 200 -9.29 5.72 0.55
CA GLU A 200 -9.29 7.09 0.01
C GLU A 200 -9.74 8.08 1.09
N ALA A 201 -10.82 7.76 1.81
CA ALA A 201 -11.31 8.56 2.92
C ALA A 201 -10.29 8.69 4.07
N LEU A 202 -9.65 7.58 4.49
CA LEU A 202 -8.63 7.58 5.54
C LEU A 202 -7.37 8.38 5.17
N SER A 203 -7.00 8.36 3.89
CA SER A 203 -5.84 9.11 3.39
C SER A 203 -6.10 10.63 3.34
N GLY A 204 -7.36 11.07 3.41
CA GLY A 204 -7.76 12.47 3.27
C GLY A 204 -7.63 13.00 1.84
N ALA A 205 -7.54 12.11 0.84
CA ALA A 205 -7.37 12.46 -0.57
C ALA A 205 -8.54 13.26 -1.16
N GLU A 206 -9.70 13.30 -0.51
CA GLU A 206 -10.85 14.12 -0.92
C GLU A 206 -10.62 15.63 -0.76
N SER A 207 -9.60 16.06 -0.01
CA SER A 207 -9.31 17.48 0.25
C SER A 207 -8.40 18.17 -0.79
N PHE A 208 -8.06 17.49 -1.89
CA PHE A 208 -7.21 18.02 -2.98
C PHE A 208 -7.82 17.93 -4.39
N ARG A 209 -9.15 17.77 -4.51
CA ARG A 209 -9.86 17.90 -5.80
C ARG A 209 -10.58 19.25 -5.91
#